data_AF-X1U2S4-F1
#
_entry.id   AF-X1U2S4-F1
#
_cell.length_a   1.000
_cell.length_b   1.000
_cell.length_c   1.000
_cell.angle_alpha   90.00
_cell.angle_beta   90.00
_cell.angle_gamma   90.00
#
_symmetry.space_group_name_H-M   'P 1'
#
loop_
_entity.id
_entity.type
_entity.pdbx_description
1 polymer ?
#
loop_
_entity_poly.entity_id
_entity_poly.type
_entity_poly.pdbx_seq_one_letter_code
_entity_poly.pdbx_strand_id
1 'polypeptide(L)'
;MDSLCAQAGDLALLGVPVFLFQEGSDEGAECAFREIARLTKGAYCRFDSGAVQQLRHLLTAVAVYAAGGHKALLALSTEQNGSGARLLLAALSNQD
;
A
#
# COMPACT_ATOMS: atom_id res chain seq x y z
N MET A 1 8.16 0.12 18.39
CA MET A 1 7.48 1.08 17.49
C MET A 1 8.46 2.18 17.10
N ASP A 2 9.12 2.83 18.06
CA ASP A 2 10.08 3.93 17.82
C ASP A 2 11.19 3.61 16.81
N SER A 3 11.83 2.44 16.91
CA SER A 3 12.88 2.02 15.96
C SER A 3 12.34 1.83 14.54
N LEU A 4 11.10 1.36 14.40
CA LEU A 4 10.44 1.13 13.12
C LEU A 4 10.04 2.44 12.45
N CYS A 5 9.55 3.40 13.25
CA CYS A 5 9.24 4.75 12.78
C CYS A 5 10.52 5.49 12.34
N ALA A 6 11.65 5.29 13.04
CA ALA A 6 12.93 5.86 12.64
C ALA A 6 13.36 5.36 11.25
N GLN A 7 13.30 4.05 11.01
CA GLN A 7 13.61 3.47 9.69
C GLN A 7 12.64 3.91 8.59
N ALA A 8 11.34 4.04 8.90
CA ALA A 8 10.35 4.58 7.98
C ALA A 8 10.62 6.06 7.66
N GLY A 9 11.15 6.82 8.62
CA GLY A 9 11.61 8.19 8.42
C GLY A 9 12.75 8.28 7.40
N ASP A 10 13.73 7.38 7.47
CA ASP A 10 14.83 7.33 6.49
C ASP A 10 14.29 7.08 5.08
N LEU A 11 13.34 6.16 4.91
CA LEU A 11 12.69 5.89 3.63
C LEU A 11 11.89 7.09 3.13
N ALA A 12 11.22 7.82 4.02
CA ALA A 12 10.51 9.05 3.69
C ALA A 12 11.46 10.13 3.15
N LEU A 13 12.64 10.30 3.76
CA LEU A 13 13.68 11.23 3.29
C LEU A 13 14.21 10.84 1.91
N LEU A 14 14.27 9.54 1.60
CA LEU A 14 14.64 9.03 0.29
C LEU A 14 13.50 9.06 -0.75
N GLY A 15 12.29 9.45 -0.34
CA GLY A 15 11.11 9.45 -1.20
C GLY A 15 10.65 8.05 -1.63
N VAL A 16 10.93 7.02 -0.82
CA VAL A 16 10.61 5.63 -1.11
C VAL A 16 9.30 5.25 -0.41
N PRO A 17 8.19 5.03 -1.16
CA PRO A 17 6.92 4.62 -0.56
C PRO A 17 6.94 3.15 -0.15
N VAL A 18 6.30 2.83 0.98
CA VAL A 18 6.16 1.47 1.49
C VAL A 18 4.72 0.99 1.39
N PHE A 19 4.52 -0.17 0.76
CA PHE A 19 3.20 -0.81 0.59
C PHE A 19 3.08 -2.02 1.50
N LEU A 20 2.11 -2.01 2.41
CA LEU A 20 1.92 -3.01 3.46
C LEU A 20 0.56 -3.69 3.31
N PHE A 21 0.58 -5.02 3.30
CA PHE A 21 -0.60 -5.86 3.15
C PHE A 21 -0.71 -6.78 4.37
N GLN A 22 -1.78 -6.63 5.15
CA GLN A 22 -1.99 -7.40 6.37
C GLN A 22 -3.14 -8.40 6.21
N GLU A 23 -2.85 -9.64 6.55
CA GLU A 23 -3.86 -10.67 6.80
C GLU A 23 -4.27 -10.66 8.28
N GLY A 24 -5.56 -10.92 8.56
CA GLY A 24 -6.07 -10.99 9.93
C GLY A 24 -6.35 -9.62 10.55
N SER A 25 -6.29 -9.55 11.88
CA SER A 25 -6.73 -8.40 12.68
C SER A 25 -5.87 -8.11 13.91
N ASP A 26 -4.57 -8.42 13.82
CA ASP A 26 -3.64 -8.04 14.90
C ASP A 26 -3.51 -6.51 14.98
N GLU A 27 -3.98 -5.95 16.09
CA GLU A 27 -4.05 -4.50 16.30
C GLU A 27 -2.67 -3.84 16.40
N GLY A 28 -1.67 -4.56 16.92
CA GLY A 28 -0.29 -4.06 17.04
C GLY A 28 0.37 -3.91 15.67
N ALA A 29 0.22 -4.92 14.81
CA ALA A 29 0.67 -4.89 13.43
C ALA A 29 -0.05 -3.81 12.61
N GLU A 30 -1.37 -3.67 12.77
CA GLU A 30 -2.14 -2.64 12.06
C GLU A 30 -1.66 -1.24 12.42
N CYS A 31 -1.47 -0.96 13.72
CA CYS A 31 -0.97 0.32 14.21
C CYS A 31 0.41 0.65 13.61
N ALA A 32 1.34 -0.30 13.67
CA ALA A 32 2.68 -0.14 13.12
C ALA A 32 2.68 0.07 11.60
N PHE A 33 1.88 -0.71 10.86
CA PHE A 33 1.85 -0.65 9.40
C PHE A 33 1.23 0.63 8.88
N ARG A 34 0.16 1.11 9.52
CA ARG A 34 -0.42 2.41 9.19
C ARG A 34 0.59 3.54 9.38
N GLU A 35 1.36 3.51 10.45
CA GLU A 35 2.34 4.57 10.73
C GLU A 35 3.50 4.56 9.71
N ILE A 36 3.99 3.38 9.32
CA ILE A 36 5.00 3.27 8.25
C ILE A 36 4.44 3.79 6.92
N ALA A 37 3.23 3.38 6.55
CA ALA A 37 2.60 3.81 5.30
C ALA A 37 2.44 5.34 5.27
N ARG A 38 1.99 5.93 6.37
CA ARG A 38 1.85 7.39 6.52
C ARG A 38 3.19 8.12 6.37
N LEU A 39 4.22 7.68 7.10
CA LEU A 39 5.55 8.32 7.05
C LEU A 39 6.16 8.28 5.65
N THR A 40 6.02 7.15 4.96
CA THR A 40 6.63 6.92 3.64
C THR A 40 5.78 7.41 2.47
N LYS A 41 4.57 7.95 2.73
CA LYS A 41 3.55 8.24 1.71
C LYS A 41 3.20 7.01 0.86
N GLY A 42 3.25 5.85 1.49
CA GLY A 42 2.87 4.56 0.93
C GLY A 42 1.43 4.20 1.27
N ALA A 43 1.12 2.90 1.29
CA ALA A 43 -0.25 2.44 1.52
C ALA A 43 -0.29 1.24 2.46
N TYR A 44 -1.36 1.18 3.25
CA TYR A 44 -1.74 0.03 4.05
C TYR A 44 -3.07 -0.52 3.56
N CYS A 45 -3.15 -1.84 3.35
CA CYS A 45 -4.39 -2.53 3.05
C CYS A 45 -4.52 -3.82 3.87
N ARG A 46 -5.73 -4.09 4.36
CA ARG A 46 -6.10 -5.42 4.83
C ARG A 46 -6.60 -6.27 3.66
N PHE A 47 -6.29 -7.56 3.70
CA PHE A 47 -6.88 -8.54 2.80
C PHE A 47 -7.44 -9.72 3.59
N ASP A 48 -8.41 -10.39 2.97
CA ASP A 48 -9.12 -11.54 3.52
C ASP A 48 -8.31 -12.83 3.29
N SER A 49 -8.34 -13.77 4.25
CA SER A 49 -7.55 -15.02 4.25
C SER A 49 -7.92 -16.01 3.13
N GLY A 50 -9.06 -15.82 2.46
CA GLY A 50 -9.46 -16.51 1.23
C GLY A 50 -9.08 -15.78 -0.07
N ALA A 51 -8.49 -14.59 0.01
CA ALA A 51 -8.34 -13.67 -1.10
C ALA A 51 -6.91 -13.57 -1.66
N VAL A 52 -6.26 -14.70 -1.95
CA VAL A 52 -4.98 -14.74 -2.69
C VAL A 52 -5.07 -13.95 -4.01
N GLN A 53 -6.26 -13.96 -4.64
CA GLN A 53 -6.53 -13.17 -5.84
C GLN A 53 -6.50 -11.66 -5.57
N GLN A 54 -6.98 -11.20 -4.41
CA GLN A 54 -6.93 -9.79 -4.02
C GLN A 54 -5.48 -9.36 -3.77
N LEU A 55 -4.70 -10.18 -3.05
CA LEU A 55 -3.27 -9.91 -2.86
C LEU A 55 -2.54 -9.83 -4.21
N ARG A 56 -2.81 -10.76 -5.14
CA ARG A 56 -2.26 -10.69 -6.50
C ARG A 56 -2.61 -9.37 -7.19
N HIS A 57 -3.87 -8.93 -7.15
CA HIS A 57 -4.27 -7.68 -7.77
C HIS A 57 -3.58 -6.46 -7.14
N LEU A 58 -3.42 -6.45 -5.81
CA LEU A 58 -2.71 -5.39 -5.10
C LEU A 58 -1.22 -5.35 -5.50
N LEU A 59 -0.55 -6.50 -5.56
CA LEU A 59 0.84 -6.59 -6.00
C LEU A 59 1.02 -6.15 -7.46
N THR A 60 0.09 -6.53 -8.35
CA THR A 60 0.09 -6.02 -9.73
C THR A 60 -0.04 -4.49 -9.77
N ALA A 61 -0.93 -3.93 -8.95
CA ALA A 61 -1.10 -2.48 -8.85
C ALA A 61 0.17 -1.78 -8.35
N VAL A 62 0.86 -2.34 -7.35
CA VAL A 62 2.15 -1.84 -6.87
C VAL A 62 3.20 -1.90 -7.96
N ALA A 63 3.30 -3.00 -8.72
CA ALA A 63 4.26 -3.12 -9.81
C ALA A 63 4.02 -2.07 -10.91
N VAL A 64 2.75 -1.83 -11.28
CA VAL A 64 2.39 -0.78 -12.26
C VAL A 64 2.69 0.62 -11.72
N TYR A 65 2.42 0.88 -10.45
CA TYR A 65 2.80 2.14 -9.79
C TYR A 65 4.32 2.32 -9.77
N ALA A 66 5.10 1.29 -9.44
CA ALA A 66 6.56 1.37 -9.42
C ALA A 66 7.14 1.64 -10.82
N ALA A 67 6.53 1.08 -11.88
CA ALA A 67 6.98 1.26 -13.25
C ALA A 67 6.57 2.60 -13.89
N GLY A 68 5.42 3.16 -13.52
CA GLY A 68 4.83 4.33 -14.22
C GLY A 68 4.15 5.37 -13.33
N GLY A 69 4.30 5.27 -12.01
CA GLY A 69 3.76 6.17 -11.02
C GLY A 69 2.23 6.20 -10.94
N HIS A 70 1.71 7.24 -10.31
CA HIS A 70 0.27 7.44 -10.08
C HIS A 70 -0.55 7.46 -11.37
N LYS A 71 0.01 7.99 -12.47
CA LYS A 71 -0.69 8.04 -13.77
C LYS A 71 -0.93 6.64 -14.34
N ALA A 72 0.07 5.75 -14.27
CA ALA A 72 -0.07 4.37 -14.73
C ALA A 72 -1.06 3.60 -13.84
N LEU A 73 -1.02 3.82 -12.53
CA LEU A 73 -1.96 3.24 -11.59
C LEU A 73 -3.41 3.69 -11.88
N LEU A 74 -3.63 4.97 -12.18
CA LEU A 74 -4.94 5.50 -12.54
C LEU A 74 -5.45 4.88 -13.85
N ALA A 75 -4.59 4.72 -14.86
CA ALA A 75 -4.97 4.04 -16.10
C ALA A 75 -5.43 2.60 -15.84
N LEU A 76 -4.65 1.82 -15.08
CA LEU A 76 -5.02 0.45 -14.70
C LEU A 76 -6.35 0.40 -13.94
N SER A 77 -6.67 1.41 -13.13
CA SER A 77 -7.93 1.46 -12.37
C SER A 77 -9.19 1.51 -13.26
N THR A 78 -9.05 1.92 -14.53
CA THR A 78 -10.16 1.99 -15.49
C THR A 78 -10.39 0.67 -16.23
N GLU A 79 -9.46 -0.28 -16.14
CA GLU A 79 -9.59 -1.59 -16.77
C GLU A 79 -10.53 -2.52 -15.99
N GLN A 80 -11.08 -3.53 -16.70
CA GLN A 80 -11.97 -4.53 -16.10
C GLN A 80 -11.31 -5.26 -14.92
N ASN A 81 -10.01 -5.57 -15.02
CA ASN A 81 -9.23 -6.21 -13.96
C ASN A 81 -8.53 -5.23 -13.00
N GLY A 82 -8.86 -3.93 -13.07
CA GLY A 82 -8.26 -2.85 -12.28
C GLY A 82 -8.63 -2.80 -10.79
N SER A 83 -9.16 -3.88 -10.22
CA SER A 83 -9.65 -3.90 -8.83
C SER A 83 -8.56 -3.61 -7.80
N GLY A 84 -7.36 -4.17 -7.98
CA GLY A 84 -6.21 -3.87 -7.14
C GLY A 84 -5.74 -2.42 -7.25
N ALA A 85 -5.82 -1.82 -8.44
CA ALA A 85 -5.47 -0.42 -8.63
C ALA A 85 -6.44 0.52 -7.91
N ARG A 86 -7.74 0.23 -7.96
CA ARG A 86 -8.76 0.99 -7.22
C ARG A 86 -8.56 0.89 -5.71
N LEU A 87 -8.27 -0.31 -5.20
CA LEU A 87 -7.95 -0.51 -3.78
C LEU A 87 -6.70 0.27 -3.36
N LEU A 88 -5.63 0.19 -4.16
CA LEU A 88 -4.38 0.87 -3.88
C LEU A 88 -4.54 2.40 -3.92
N LEU A 89 -5.27 2.94 -4.89
CA LEU A 89 -5.57 4.38 -4.97
C LEU A 89 -6.35 4.84 -3.73
N ALA A 90 -7.38 4.10 -3.32
CA ALA A 90 -8.14 4.43 -2.11
C ALA A 90 -7.25 4.39 -0.85
N ALA A 91 -6.33 3.44 -0.76
CA ALA A 91 -5.40 3.34 0.35
C ALA A 91 -4.36 4.46 0.38
N LEU A 92 -3.93 4.97 -0.77
CA LEU A 92 -3.05 6.14 -0.89
C LEU A 92 -3.76 7.45 -0.52
N SER A 93 -5.03 7.61 -0.90
CA SER A 93 -5.83 8.82 -0.59
C SER A 93 -6.26 8.93 0.87
N ASN A 94 -6.27 7.83 1.62
CA ASN A 94 -6.67 7.82 3.04
C ASN A 94 -5.52 8.16 4.02
N GLN A 95 -4.38 8.66 3.53
CA GLN A 95 -3.20 9.00 4.35
C GLN A 95 -2.91 10.51 4.43
N ASP A 96 -3.78 11.35 3.88
CA ASP A 96 -3.72 12.82 3.96
C ASP A 96 -4.36 13.39 5.24
#